data_AF-G0UTI9-F1
#
_entry.id   AF-G0UTI9-F1
#
_cell.length_a   1.000
_cell.length_b   1.000
_cell.length_c   1.000
_cell.angle_alpha   90.00
_cell.angle_beta   90.00
_cell.angle_gamma   90.00
#
_symmetry.space_group_name_H-M   'P 1'
#
loop_
_entity.id
_entity.type
_entity.pdbx_description
1 polymer ?
#
loop_
_entity_poly.entity_id
_entity_poly.type
_entity_poly.pdbx_seq_one_letter_code
_entity_poly.pdbx_strand_id
1 'polypeptide(L)'
;MESEALRQNAAATREAMPQSPGAPPQRTRKLPPVAAPSQNKVRCDQQHQSGQQLALAGPHGQRGVVPKYLLQRKAELAAQKEATRKEIEWQKEVSRYPPGHRPVGEGERKETLEKLARRRRELEVELHKIPIRYDTQSIKERRAKIENELSEIEVAERKFSSAKELFVPI
;
A
#
# COMPACT_ATOMS: atom_id res chain seq x y z
N MET A 1 -71.82 0.72 -4.30
CA MET A 1 -71.30 -0.64 -4.49
C MET A 1 -69.89 -0.51 -5.06
N GLU A 2 -68.79 -0.91 -4.44
CA GLU A 2 -68.46 -1.46 -3.14
C GLU A 2 -67.00 -1.07 -2.92
N SER A 3 -66.69 -0.66 -1.70
CA SER A 3 -65.34 -0.43 -1.19
C SER A 3 -64.81 -1.75 -0.63
N GLU A 4 -63.82 -2.36 -1.28
CA GLU A 4 -63.07 -3.53 -0.83
C GLU A 4 -61.70 -3.50 -1.53
N ALA A 5 -60.56 -3.88 -0.97
CA ALA A 5 -60.20 -4.27 0.38
C ALA A 5 -58.65 -4.25 0.44
N LEU A 6 -58.14 -3.96 1.64
CA LEU A 6 -56.90 -4.46 2.23
C LEU A 6 -55.84 -5.04 1.27
N ARG A 7 -54.76 -4.29 1.06
CA ARG A 7 -53.42 -4.87 0.85
C ARG A 7 -52.61 -4.68 2.12
N GLN A 8 -52.86 -5.57 3.08
CA GLN A 8 -52.03 -5.77 4.26
C GLN A 8 -50.95 -6.80 3.94
N ASN A 9 -49.73 -6.48 4.40
CA ASN A 9 -48.68 -7.38 4.88
C ASN A 9 -47.96 -8.27 3.84
N ALA A 10 -46.79 -7.79 3.41
CA ALA A 10 -45.67 -8.66 3.02
C ALA A 10 -44.44 -8.27 3.86
N ALA A 11 -43.91 -9.27 4.56
CA ALA A 11 -42.92 -9.19 5.63
C ALA A 11 -41.64 -8.44 5.25
N ALA A 12 -41.36 -7.36 5.99
CA ALA A 12 -40.02 -6.79 6.10
C ALA A 12 -39.25 -7.51 7.20
N THR A 13 -38.60 -8.63 6.86
CA THR A 13 -37.54 -9.20 7.69
C THR A 13 -36.26 -8.40 7.42
N ARG A 14 -36.08 -7.29 8.13
CA ARG A 14 -34.75 -6.68 8.27
C ARG A 14 -34.16 -7.19 9.57
N GLU A 15 -33.18 -8.07 9.40
CA GLU A 15 -32.42 -8.66 10.48
C GLU A 15 -31.88 -7.61 11.45
N ALA A 16 -31.95 -7.98 12.72
CA ALA A 16 -31.44 -7.26 13.85
C ALA A 16 -29.97 -6.90 13.66
N MET A 17 -29.67 -5.61 13.80
CA MET A 17 -28.29 -5.15 13.96
C MET A 17 -27.72 -5.73 15.25
N PRO A 18 -26.49 -6.30 15.25
CA PRO A 18 -25.80 -6.58 16.50
C PRO A 18 -25.41 -5.25 17.14
N GLN A 19 -26.06 -4.92 18.25
CA GLN A 19 -25.60 -3.86 19.14
C GLN A 19 -24.21 -4.24 19.65
N SER A 20 -23.23 -3.39 19.33
CA SER A 20 -21.86 -3.54 19.81
C SER A 20 -21.85 -3.41 21.34
N PRO A 21 -21.23 -4.34 22.09
CA PRO A 21 -21.12 -4.23 23.54
C PRO A 21 -20.29 -3.00 23.91
N GLY A 22 -20.80 -2.25 24.89
CA GLY A 22 -20.30 -0.94 25.32
C GLY A 22 -18.79 -0.86 25.52
N ALA A 23 -18.24 0.29 25.11
CA ALA A 23 -16.87 0.68 25.36
C ALA A 23 -16.61 0.72 26.89
N PRO A 24 -15.53 0.10 27.38
CA PRO A 24 -15.13 0.25 28.78
C PRO A 24 -14.68 1.70 29.04
N PRO A 25 -14.91 2.25 30.25
CA PRO A 25 -14.46 3.59 30.58
C PRO A 25 -12.93 3.66 30.48
N GLN A 26 -12.44 4.58 29.63
CA GLN A 26 -11.03 4.89 29.55
C GLN A 26 -10.61 5.52 30.89
N ARG A 27 -10.02 4.70 31.76
CA ARG A 27 -9.28 5.19 32.91
C ARG A 27 -8.07 5.93 32.36
N THR A 28 -8.19 7.26 32.26
CA THR A 28 -7.09 8.14 31.91
C THR A 28 -6.00 7.95 32.96
N ARG A 29 -5.02 7.10 32.67
CA ARG A 29 -3.75 7.14 33.36
C ARG A 29 -3.09 8.43 32.92
N LYS A 30 -3.25 9.49 33.73
CA LYS A 30 -2.41 10.69 33.65
C LYS A 30 -0.96 10.20 33.60
N LEU A 31 -0.33 10.33 32.44
CA LEU A 31 1.12 10.15 32.33
C LEU A 31 1.76 11.23 33.22
N PRO A 32 2.77 10.87 34.04
CA PRO A 32 3.52 11.89 34.75
C PRO A 32 4.16 12.84 33.73
N PRO A 33 4.22 14.16 34.01
CA PRO A 33 4.83 15.10 33.10
C PRO A 33 6.29 14.70 32.85
N VAL A 34 6.66 14.58 31.57
CA VAL A 34 8.05 14.46 31.14
C VAL A 34 8.80 15.66 31.72
N ALA A 35 9.69 15.40 32.67
CA ALA A 35 10.57 16.42 33.22
C ALA A 35 11.48 16.89 32.07
N ALA A 36 11.40 18.17 31.74
CA ALA A 36 12.31 18.81 30.80
C ALA A 36 13.77 18.65 31.27
N PRO A 37 14.74 18.51 30.35
CA PRO A 37 16.14 18.40 30.73
C PRO A 37 16.61 19.71 31.38
N SER A 38 16.86 19.66 32.69
CA SER A 38 17.51 20.73 33.44
C SER A 38 18.92 20.94 32.87
N GLN A 39 19.16 22.11 32.30
CA GLN A 39 20.47 22.56 31.85
C GLN A 39 21.37 22.76 33.07
N ASN A 40 22.04 21.70 33.51
CA ASN A 40 23.06 21.80 34.55
C ASN A 40 24.27 22.55 33.97
N LYS A 41 24.40 23.83 34.37
CA LYS A 41 25.61 24.62 34.17
C LYS A 41 26.79 23.89 34.82
N VAL A 42 27.82 23.68 34.01
CA VAL A 42 29.15 23.30 34.46
C VAL A 42 29.65 24.38 35.42
N ARG A 43 29.75 24.04 36.70
CA ARG A 43 30.55 24.80 37.66
C ARG A 43 31.66 23.87 38.16
N CYS A 44 32.78 23.95 37.46
CA CYS A 44 34.06 23.50 37.95
C CYS A 44 34.54 24.58 38.92
N ASP A 45 34.64 24.25 40.21
CA ASP A 45 35.49 24.99 41.13
C ASP A 45 36.09 24.01 42.13
N GLN A 46 37.42 24.04 42.18
CA GLN A 46 38.30 23.20 42.98
C GLN A 46 38.15 23.53 44.45
N GLN A 47 38.00 22.52 45.31
CA GLN A 47 38.74 22.48 46.58
C GLN A 47 39.13 21.03 46.90
N HIS A 48 40.44 20.79 46.88
CA HIS A 48 41.08 19.60 47.41
C HIS A 48 40.85 19.53 48.92
N GLN A 49 40.62 18.33 49.46
CA GLN A 49 41.33 17.90 50.66
C GLN A 49 41.33 16.37 50.80
N SER A 50 42.53 15.92 51.17
CA SER A 50 43.05 14.57 51.30
C SER A 50 42.33 13.71 52.35
N GLY A 51 42.10 12.45 52.01
CA GLY A 51 41.79 11.43 53.02
C GLY A 51 41.21 10.16 52.41
N GLN A 52 41.99 9.09 52.50
CA GLN A 52 41.59 7.69 52.28
C GLN A 52 41.45 7.25 50.82
N GLN A 53 42.59 6.78 50.29
CA GLN A 53 42.60 5.73 49.27
C GLN A 53 41.96 4.46 49.85
N LEU A 54 40.63 4.39 49.84
CA LEU A 54 39.92 3.12 49.95
C LEU A 54 39.95 2.48 48.58
N ALA A 55 40.86 1.52 48.43
CA ALA A 55 40.92 0.58 47.33
C ALA A 55 39.59 -0.21 47.27
N LEU A 56 38.56 0.38 46.69
CA LEU A 56 37.36 -0.33 46.26
C LEU A 56 37.63 -0.94 44.89
N ALA A 57 38.60 -1.86 44.84
CA ALA A 57 38.58 -2.95 43.86
C ALA A 57 37.50 -3.95 44.31
N GLY A 58 36.25 -3.50 44.30
CA GLY A 58 35.12 -4.42 44.37
C GLY A 58 35.07 -5.25 43.09
N PRO A 59 34.26 -6.32 43.04
CA PRO A 59 34.09 -7.19 41.87
C PRO A 59 33.41 -6.49 40.67
N HIS A 60 33.43 -5.15 40.65
CA HIS A 60 32.92 -4.33 39.58
C HIS A 60 34.00 -4.25 38.51
N GLY A 61 33.72 -4.90 37.38
CA GLY A 61 34.59 -4.97 36.21
C GLY A 61 35.16 -3.60 35.81
N GLN A 62 36.31 -3.65 35.14
CA GLN A 62 37.16 -2.51 34.79
C GLN A 62 36.34 -1.27 34.40
N ARG A 63 36.57 -0.16 35.11
CA ARG A 63 35.90 1.12 34.85
C ARG A 63 36.12 1.53 33.39
N GLY A 64 35.04 1.90 32.71
CA GLY A 64 35.06 2.30 31.29
C GLY A 64 34.76 1.18 30.28
N VAL A 65 34.66 -0.08 30.72
CA VAL A 65 34.28 -1.20 29.84
C VAL A 65 32.76 -1.42 29.87
N VAL A 66 32.13 -1.46 28.69
CA VAL A 66 30.70 -1.76 28.55
C VAL A 66 30.46 -3.25 28.83
N PRO A 67 29.58 -3.62 29.79
CA PRO A 67 29.23 -5.01 30.02
C PRO A 67 28.69 -5.75 28.79
N LYS A 68 29.05 -7.03 28.66
CA LYS A 68 28.68 -7.90 27.53
C LYS A 68 27.18 -7.92 27.25
N TYR A 69 26.35 -7.94 28.29
CA TYR A 69 24.88 -7.98 28.16
C TYR A 69 24.33 -6.72 27.45
N LEU A 70 24.95 -5.56 27.63
CA LEU A 70 24.52 -4.33 26.93
C LEU A 70 24.87 -4.40 25.44
N LEU A 71 26.01 -4.99 25.08
CA LEU A 71 26.40 -5.19 23.69
C LEU A 71 25.47 -6.19 23.00
N GLN A 72 25.18 -7.32 23.65
CA GLN A 72 24.23 -8.32 23.18
C GLN A 72 22.83 -7.70 23.02
N ARG A 73 22.37 -6.94 24.01
CA ARG A 73 21.06 -6.28 23.95
C ARG A 73 20.95 -5.28 22.81
N LYS A 74 22.02 -4.51 22.53
CA LYS A 74 22.06 -3.59 21.38
C LYS A 74 21.99 -4.35 20.05
N ALA A 75 22.70 -5.48 19.94
CA ALA A 75 22.67 -6.33 18.75
C ALA A 75 21.27 -6.93 18.52
N GLU A 76 20.62 -7.45 19.56
CA GLU A 76 19.24 -7.95 19.50
C GLU A 76 18.26 -6.87 19.02
N LEU A 77 18.36 -5.66 19.60
CA LEU A 77 17.50 -4.53 19.21
C LEU A 77 17.76 -4.08 17.78
N ALA A 78 19.01 -4.14 17.31
CA ALA A 78 19.33 -3.83 15.92
C ALA A 78 18.73 -4.86 14.96
N ALA A 79 18.90 -6.15 15.26
CA ALA A 79 18.33 -7.25 14.47
C ALA A 79 16.79 -7.19 14.41
N GLN A 80 16.13 -6.92 15.55
CA GLN A 80 14.67 -6.77 15.58
C GLN A 80 14.20 -5.57 14.74
N LYS A 81 14.87 -4.42 14.83
CA LYS A 81 14.55 -3.25 14.00
C LYS A 81 14.70 -3.54 12.52
N GLU A 82 15.74 -4.27 12.13
CA GLU A 82 15.95 -4.66 10.75
C GLU A 82 14.85 -5.62 10.26
N ALA A 83 14.49 -6.63 11.06
CA ALA A 83 13.40 -7.54 10.74
C ALA A 83 12.07 -6.80 10.55
N THR A 84 11.75 -5.86 11.46
CA THR A 84 10.55 -5.02 11.34
C THR A 84 10.59 -4.13 10.11
N ARG A 85 11.76 -3.57 9.73
CA ARG A 85 11.90 -2.77 8.50
C ARG A 85 11.63 -3.61 7.26
N LYS A 86 12.21 -4.81 7.18
CA LYS A 86 11.99 -5.76 6.07
C LYS A 86 10.52 -6.15 5.96
N GLU A 87 9.86 -6.43 7.08
CA GLU A 87 8.43 -6.72 7.10
C GLU A 87 7.61 -5.53 6.60
N ILE A 88 7.90 -4.31 7.07
CA ILE A 88 7.21 -3.10 6.61
C ILE A 88 7.43 -2.86 5.11
N GLU A 89 8.64 -3.08 4.59
CA GLU A 89 8.96 -2.97 3.17
C GLU A 89 8.19 -4.01 2.35
N TRP A 90 8.19 -5.26 2.79
CA TRP A 90 7.40 -6.33 2.18
C TRP A 90 5.91 -6.01 2.17
N GLN A 91 5.35 -5.56 3.30
CA GLN A 91 3.94 -5.17 3.40
C GLN A 91 3.60 -3.98 2.52
N LYS A 92 4.52 -3.01 2.36
CA LYS A 92 4.36 -1.89 1.43
C LYS A 92 4.34 -2.35 -0.02
N GLU A 93 5.21 -3.29 -0.38
CA GLU A 93 5.22 -3.89 -1.72
C GLU A 93 3.92 -4.64 -1.98
N VAL A 94 3.48 -5.50 -1.06
CA VAL A 94 2.21 -6.23 -1.17
C VAL A 94 1.01 -5.27 -1.24
N SER A 95 1.01 -4.22 -0.42
CA SER A 95 -0.07 -3.21 -0.42
C SER A 95 -0.12 -2.38 -1.70
N ARG A 96 0.96 -2.31 -2.49
CA ARG A 96 0.97 -1.65 -3.80
C ARG A 96 0.19 -2.46 -4.83
N TYR A 97 0.08 -3.77 -4.64
CA TYR A 97 -0.65 -4.66 -5.51
C TYR A 97 -2.10 -4.81 -5.03
N PRO A 98 -3.09 -4.61 -5.92
CA PRO A 98 -4.47 -4.99 -5.60
C PRO A 98 -4.54 -6.48 -5.23
N PRO A 99 -5.39 -6.88 -4.26
CA PRO A 99 -5.49 -8.27 -3.84
C PRO A 99 -5.93 -9.16 -5.02
N GLY A 100 -5.31 -10.34 -5.13
CA GLY A 100 -5.58 -11.27 -6.24
C GLY A 100 -5.09 -10.81 -7.60
N HIS A 101 -4.21 -9.79 -7.67
CA HIS A 101 -3.63 -9.32 -8.92
C HIS A 101 -2.11 -9.44 -8.91
N ARG A 102 -1.53 -9.63 -10.09
CA ARG A 102 -0.09 -9.70 -10.34
C ARG A 102 0.33 -8.61 -11.33
N PRO A 103 1.54 -8.03 -11.23
CA PRO A 103 2.09 -7.15 -12.27
C PRO A 103 2.32 -7.92 -13.59
N VAL A 104 1.98 -7.28 -14.71
CA VAL A 104 2.23 -7.79 -16.07
C VAL A 104 3.74 -7.82 -16.35
N GLY A 105 4.25 -8.97 -16.77
CA GLY A 105 5.66 -9.12 -17.13
C GLY A 105 6.05 -8.40 -18.43
N GLU A 106 7.34 -8.14 -18.62
CA GLU A 106 7.81 -7.49 -19.85
C GLU A 106 7.59 -8.34 -21.11
N GLY A 107 7.68 -9.67 -21.01
CA GLY A 107 7.39 -10.58 -22.11
C GLY A 107 5.92 -10.50 -22.55
N GLU A 108 5.01 -10.65 -21.59
CA GLU A 108 3.55 -10.55 -21.81
C GLU A 108 3.16 -9.17 -22.41
N ARG A 109 3.82 -8.09 -21.96
CA ARG A 109 3.65 -6.75 -22.57
C ARG A 109 4.01 -6.73 -24.04
N LYS A 110 5.20 -7.23 -24.38
CA LYS A 110 5.69 -7.24 -25.77
C LYS A 110 4.77 -8.06 -26.66
N GLU A 111 4.37 -9.24 -26.21
CA GLU A 111 3.41 -10.08 -26.94
C GLU A 111 2.08 -9.39 -27.17
N THR A 112 1.57 -8.67 -26.16
CA THR A 112 0.30 -7.93 -26.27
C THR A 112 0.43 -6.77 -27.25
N LEU A 113 1.52 -6.01 -27.19
CA LEU A 113 1.80 -4.93 -28.14
C LEU A 113 1.93 -5.43 -29.58
N GLU A 114 2.58 -6.58 -29.78
CA GLU A 114 2.67 -7.20 -31.11
C GLU A 114 1.30 -7.63 -31.63
N LYS A 115 0.44 -8.19 -30.78
CA LYS A 115 -0.94 -8.57 -31.15
C LYS A 115 -1.76 -7.34 -31.53
N LEU A 116 -1.68 -6.25 -30.75
CA LEU A 116 -2.36 -4.99 -31.04
C LEU A 116 -1.89 -4.38 -32.36
N ALA A 117 -0.57 -4.33 -32.59
CA ALA A 117 0.01 -3.80 -33.82
C ALA A 117 -0.41 -4.61 -35.06
N ARG A 118 -0.50 -5.94 -34.95
CA ARG A 118 -1.01 -6.81 -36.03
C ARG A 118 -2.48 -6.49 -36.32
N ARG A 119 -3.33 -6.44 -35.29
CA ARG A 119 -4.76 -6.14 -35.45
C ARG A 119 -5.01 -4.75 -36.04
N ARG A 120 -4.22 -3.74 -35.63
CA ARG A 120 -4.26 -2.38 -36.19
C ARG A 120 -4.06 -2.39 -37.70
N ARG A 121 -3.03 -3.09 -38.19
CA ARG A 121 -2.73 -3.22 -39.63
C ARG A 121 -3.85 -3.90 -40.40
N GLU A 122 -4.46 -4.94 -39.82
CA GLU A 122 -5.60 -5.63 -40.44
C GLU A 122 -6.80 -4.70 -40.61
N LEU A 123 -7.11 -3.89 -39.58
CA LEU A 123 -8.18 -2.90 -39.63
C LEU A 123 -7.90 -1.77 -40.62
N GLU A 124 -6.65 -1.29 -40.71
CA GLU A 124 -6.25 -0.30 -41.73
C GLU A 124 -6.48 -0.84 -43.15
N VAL A 125 -6.09 -2.09 -43.41
CA VAL A 125 -6.37 -2.77 -44.68
C VAL A 125 -7.87 -2.90 -44.92
N GLU A 126 -8.65 -3.21 -43.89
CA GLU A 126 -10.10 -3.30 -44.01
C GLU A 126 -10.76 -1.96 -44.31
N LEU A 127 -10.29 -0.88 -43.67
CA LEU A 127 -10.74 0.48 -43.90
C LEU A 127 -10.45 0.91 -45.34
N HIS A 128 -9.27 0.59 -45.86
CA HIS A 128 -8.89 0.88 -47.25
C HIS A 128 -9.74 0.13 -48.29
N LYS A 129 -10.37 -1.00 -47.93
CA LYS A 129 -11.30 -1.72 -48.81
C LYS A 129 -12.66 -1.02 -48.91
N ILE A 130 -12.98 -0.09 -48.01
CA ILE A 130 -14.25 0.63 -48.04
C ILE A 130 -14.18 1.74 -49.10
N PRO A 131 -15.09 1.75 -50.10
CA PRO A 131 -15.13 2.81 -51.10
C PRO A 131 -15.43 4.19 -50.48
N ILE A 132 -14.76 5.23 -50.98
CA ILE A 132 -14.84 6.60 -50.43
C ILE A 132 -16.26 7.21 -50.55
N ARG A 133 -17.01 6.87 -51.59
CA ARG A 133 -18.25 7.58 -52.00
C ARG A 133 -19.56 6.85 -51.70
N TYR A 134 -19.55 5.76 -50.96
CA TYR A 134 -20.77 4.98 -50.74
C TYR A 134 -21.42 5.33 -49.39
N ASP A 135 -22.66 5.83 -49.46
CA ASP A 135 -23.38 6.40 -48.31
C ASP A 135 -24.46 5.49 -47.72
N THR A 136 -24.47 4.20 -48.08
CA THR A 136 -25.44 3.25 -47.52
C THR A 136 -25.20 3.07 -46.02
N GLN A 137 -26.29 2.88 -45.27
CA GLN A 137 -26.23 2.74 -43.82
C GLN A 137 -25.31 1.59 -43.39
N SER A 138 -25.36 0.46 -44.10
CA SER A 138 -24.48 -0.69 -43.84
C SER A 138 -22.98 -0.36 -43.97
N ILE A 139 -22.60 0.45 -44.96
CA ILE A 139 -21.21 0.86 -45.17
C ILE A 139 -20.77 1.84 -44.09
N LYS A 140 -21.64 2.78 -43.69
CA LYS A 140 -21.39 3.71 -42.59
C LYS A 140 -21.19 2.98 -41.26
N GLU A 141 -22.04 2.01 -40.96
CA GLU A 141 -21.92 1.18 -39.75
C GLU A 141 -20.64 0.35 -39.76
N ARG A 142 -20.28 -0.27 -40.89
CA ARG A 142 -19.02 -1.02 -41.00
C ARG A 142 -17.80 -0.12 -40.78
N ARG A 143 -17.80 1.07 -41.38
CA ARG A 143 -16.73 2.05 -41.19
C ARG A 143 -16.63 2.49 -39.73
N ALA A 144 -17.75 2.84 -39.11
CA ALA A 144 -17.79 3.25 -37.71
C ALA A 144 -17.31 2.13 -36.76
N LYS A 145 -17.64 0.86 -37.04
CA LYS A 145 -17.12 -0.28 -36.27
C LYS A 145 -15.59 -0.36 -36.35
N ILE A 146 -15.02 -0.25 -37.55
CA ILE A 146 -13.56 -0.28 -37.75
C ILE A 146 -12.88 0.91 -37.06
N GLU A 147 -13.42 2.11 -37.18
CA GLU A 147 -12.89 3.32 -36.54
C GLU A 147 -12.95 3.23 -35.00
N ASN A 148 -14.04 2.69 -34.45
CA ASN A 148 -14.16 2.46 -33.02
C ASN A 148 -13.12 1.45 -32.52
N GLU A 149 -12.99 0.29 -33.20
CA GLU A 149 -11.97 -0.71 -32.85
C GLU A 149 -10.54 -0.14 -32.95
N LEU A 150 -10.25 0.68 -33.97
CA LEU A 150 -8.97 1.40 -34.09
C LEU A 150 -8.73 2.30 -32.87
N SER A 151 -9.74 3.05 -32.43
CA SER A 151 -9.63 3.93 -31.26
C SER A 151 -9.39 3.14 -29.96
N GLU A 152 -10.03 1.97 -29.82
CA GLU A 152 -9.84 1.08 -28.67
C GLU A 152 -8.42 0.51 -28.64
N ILE A 153 -7.89 0.11 -29.80
CA ILE A 153 -6.52 -0.37 -29.94
C ILE A 153 -5.53 0.74 -29.58
N GLU A 154 -5.72 1.97 -30.04
CA GLU A 154 -4.83 3.09 -29.68
C GLU A 154 -4.84 3.39 -28.17
N VAL A 155 -6.00 3.24 -27.51
CA VAL A 155 -6.10 3.36 -26.05
C VAL A 155 -5.37 2.20 -25.38
N ALA A 156 -5.51 0.97 -25.89
CA ALA A 156 -4.81 -0.20 -25.36
C ALA A 156 -3.29 -0.07 -25.54
N GLU A 157 -2.80 0.27 -26.73
CA GLU A 157 -1.38 0.50 -27.01
C GLU A 157 -0.79 1.54 -26.07
N ARG A 158 -1.49 2.68 -25.86
CA ARG A 158 -1.07 3.70 -24.89
C ARG A 158 -0.97 3.17 -23.46
N LYS A 159 -1.88 2.28 -23.03
CA LYS A 159 -1.84 1.66 -21.70
C LYS A 159 -0.64 0.74 -21.56
N PHE A 160 -0.36 -0.10 -22.56
CA PHE A 160 0.75 -1.07 -22.54
C PHE A 160 2.11 -0.44 -22.82
N SER A 161 2.18 0.68 -23.54
CA SER A 161 3.42 1.42 -23.82
C SER A 161 3.85 2.32 -22.66
N SER A 162 2.91 2.70 -21.79
CA SER A 162 3.20 3.55 -20.64
C SER A 162 4.13 2.85 -19.64
N ALA A 163 5.05 3.60 -19.04
CA ALA A 163 5.96 3.10 -17.99
C ALA A 163 5.23 2.70 -16.69
N LYS A 164 3.92 2.90 -16.59
CA LYS A 164 3.10 2.52 -15.44
C LYS A 164 2.94 1.00 -15.36
N GLU A 165 3.04 0.43 -14.16
CA GLU A 165 2.76 -0.99 -13.92
C GLU A 165 1.29 -1.31 -14.23
N LEU A 166 1.08 -2.40 -14.96
CA LEU A 166 -0.25 -2.93 -15.26
C LEU A 166 -0.44 -4.19 -14.42
N PHE A 167 -1.66 -4.44 -13.98
CA PHE A 167 -2.00 -5.56 -13.13
C PHE A 167 -3.01 -6.47 -13.84
N VAL A 168 -2.82 -7.78 -13.71
CA VAL A 168 -3.71 -8.81 -14.24
C VAL A 168 -4.20 -9.68 -13.08
N PRO A 169 -5.50 -10.01 -13.03
CA PRO A 169 -6.05 -10.91 -12.01
C PRO A 169 -5.44 -12.32 -12.14
N ILE A 170 -5.19 -12.95 -10.99
CA ILE A 170 -4.65 -14.32 -10.85
C ILE A 170 -5.80 -15.34 -10.79
#